data_AF-A0A7D9IQX0-F1
#
_entry.id   AF-A0A7D9IQX0-F1
#
_cell.length_a   1.000
_cell.length_b   1.000
_cell.length_c   1.000
_cell.angle_alpha   90.00
_cell.angle_beta   90.00
_cell.angle_gamma   90.00
#
_symmetry.space_group_name_H-M   'P 1'
#
loop_
_entity.id
_entity.type
_entity.pdbx_description
1 polymer ?
#
loop_
_entity_poly.entity_id
_entity_poly.type
_entity_poly.pdbx_seq_one_letter_code
_entity_poly.pdbx_strand_id
1 'polypeptide(L)'
;MQAEAEVSVKPTSGKEEDEVSKLQAKLPKLQISEFNASYKDWPRLWNLYSETIHKSSIPAVSKFSYLKELLCEKARKTIEASPHTAEGYNRATPILKDRFGKECEIIKCFVKEIMELPHIPTANVKKIHEFHDKLAYCVQSLETLKKLDAVREWHCFHDLGKATCDQGRSCP
;
A
#
# COMPACT_ATOMS: atom_id res chain seq x y z
N MET A 1 -36.94 62.24 16.40
CA MET A 1 -36.87 61.54 17.70
C MET A 1 -37.49 60.16 17.50
N GLN A 2 -36.83 59.16 18.09
CA GLN A 2 -36.97 57.72 17.87
C GLN A 2 -38.34 57.17 18.29
N ALA A 3 -38.78 56.07 17.66
CA ALA A 3 -39.26 54.85 18.32
C ALA A 3 -39.58 53.75 17.29
N GLU A 4 -38.98 52.58 17.47
CA GLU A 4 -39.27 51.31 16.79
C GLU A 4 -40.50 50.60 17.38
N ALA A 5 -41.15 49.73 16.59
CA ALA A 5 -41.81 48.53 17.08
C ALA A 5 -41.91 47.48 15.95
N GLU A 6 -41.34 46.30 16.18
CA GLU A 6 -41.55 45.06 15.40
C GLU A 6 -42.98 44.51 15.59
N VAL A 7 -43.47 43.70 14.64
CA VAL A 7 -43.93 42.30 14.91
C VAL A 7 -44.06 41.49 13.60
N SER A 8 -43.45 40.31 13.70
CA SER A 8 -43.47 39.06 12.91
C SER A 8 -44.83 38.52 12.44
N VAL A 9 -44.91 37.98 11.19
CA VAL A 9 -45.52 36.66 10.85
C VAL A 9 -44.95 36.10 9.51
N LYS A 10 -44.52 34.82 9.49
CA LYS A 10 -44.14 33.92 8.34
C LYS A 10 -45.34 32.97 8.01
N PRO A 11 -45.44 32.07 6.99
CA PRO A 11 -44.58 31.65 5.85
C PRO A 11 -45.35 31.54 4.48
N THR A 12 -44.80 31.20 3.29
CA THR A 12 -44.43 29.85 2.78
C THR A 12 -44.18 29.87 1.23
N SER A 13 -43.28 28.99 0.73
CA SER A 13 -43.21 28.36 -0.62
C SER A 13 -42.56 29.15 -1.78
N GLY A 14 -41.61 28.64 -2.59
CA GLY A 14 -40.95 27.33 -2.75
C GLY A 14 -39.66 27.46 -3.61
N LYS A 15 -38.61 26.66 -3.35
CA LYS A 15 -38.16 25.44 -4.08
C LYS A 15 -37.13 25.76 -5.18
N GLU A 16 -36.02 25.07 -5.44
CA GLU A 16 -35.41 23.81 -4.98
C GLU A 16 -33.99 23.81 -5.59
N GLU A 17 -32.92 23.58 -4.82
CA GLU A 17 -31.71 22.91 -5.34
C GLU A 17 -31.23 21.93 -4.26
N ASP A 18 -31.37 20.66 -4.60
CA ASP A 18 -31.21 19.49 -3.73
C ASP A 18 -29.77 19.30 -3.22
N GLU A 19 -29.67 19.30 -1.90
CA GLU A 19 -29.04 18.26 -1.07
C GLU A 19 -28.48 17.04 -1.83
N VAL A 20 -27.15 16.99 -1.95
CA VAL A 20 -26.42 15.79 -1.56
C VAL A 20 -25.27 16.22 -0.66
N SER A 21 -25.60 16.48 0.61
CA SER A 21 -24.61 16.46 1.68
C SER A 21 -24.12 15.02 1.82
N LYS A 22 -23.13 14.66 1.01
CA LYS A 22 -22.34 13.46 1.23
C LYS A 22 -21.67 13.64 2.58
N LEU A 23 -22.27 13.05 3.62
CA LEU A 23 -21.69 12.91 4.96
C LEU A 23 -20.39 12.09 4.82
N GLN A 24 -19.34 12.73 4.33
CA GLN A 24 -17.98 12.25 4.47
C GLN A 24 -17.66 12.45 5.94
N ALA A 25 -17.75 11.37 6.71
CA ALA A 25 -17.16 11.31 8.03
C ALA A 25 -15.74 11.90 7.92
N LYS A 26 -15.48 12.98 8.66
CA LYS A 26 -14.15 13.61 8.72
C LYS A 26 -13.24 12.67 9.49
N LEU A 27 -12.74 11.65 8.80
CA LEU A 27 -11.72 10.75 9.30
C LEU A 27 -10.47 11.59 9.66
N PRO A 28 -9.81 11.33 10.80
CA PRO A 28 -8.52 11.92 11.11
C PRO A 28 -7.57 11.77 9.90
N LYS A 29 -6.75 12.80 9.64
CA LYS A 29 -5.76 12.73 8.57
C LYS A 29 -4.91 11.48 8.79
N LEU A 30 -5.03 10.50 7.88
CA LEU A 30 -4.25 9.26 7.92
C LEU A 30 -2.77 9.62 7.88
N GLN A 31 -2.08 9.45 9.01
CA GLN A 31 -0.62 9.46 9.03
C GLN A 31 -0.16 8.13 8.44
N ILE A 32 0.14 8.15 7.15
CA ILE A 32 0.71 7.00 6.47
C ILE A 32 2.16 6.90 6.93
N SER A 33 2.50 5.85 7.69
CA SER A 33 3.90 5.56 8.04
C SER A 33 4.72 5.45 6.76
N GLU A 34 5.93 6.02 6.75
CA GLU A 34 6.78 6.01 5.58
C GLU A 34 7.04 4.60 5.05
N PHE A 35 6.94 4.43 3.74
CA PHE A 35 7.34 3.19 3.09
C PHE A 35 8.86 3.07 3.09
N ASN A 36 9.39 2.14 3.87
CA ASN A 36 10.82 1.85 4.01
C ASN A 36 11.46 1.10 2.81
N ALA A 37 10.76 0.97 1.68
CA ALA A 37 11.21 0.18 0.52
C ALA A 37 11.43 -1.32 0.80
N SER A 38 10.75 -1.88 1.82
CA SER A 38 10.66 -3.32 2.09
C SER A 38 9.55 -3.97 1.28
N TYR A 39 9.78 -5.17 0.76
CA TYR A 39 8.76 -5.96 0.06
C TYR A 39 7.57 -6.27 0.99
N LYS A 40 7.81 -6.55 2.28
CA LYS A 40 6.75 -6.87 3.25
C LYS A 40 5.76 -5.73 3.47
N ASP A 41 6.26 -4.51 3.38
CA ASP A 41 5.46 -3.30 3.61
C ASP A 41 4.73 -2.82 2.35
N TRP A 42 5.13 -3.33 1.17
CA TRP A 42 4.53 -2.91 -0.10
C TRP A 42 3.01 -3.18 -0.19
N PRO A 43 2.48 -4.38 0.15
CA PRO A 43 1.04 -4.63 0.12
C PRO A 43 0.25 -3.63 0.95
N ARG A 44 0.72 -3.33 2.18
CA ARG A 44 0.09 -2.35 3.06
C ARG A 44 0.06 -0.97 2.42
N LEU A 45 1.22 -0.48 1.95
CA LEU A 45 1.33 0.84 1.33
C LEU A 45 0.46 0.94 0.09
N TRP A 46 0.61 0.00 -0.84
CA TRP A 46 -0.04 0.07 -2.14
C TRP A 46 -1.56 -0.02 -2.00
N ASN A 47 -2.07 -0.91 -1.13
CA ASN A 47 -3.51 -1.02 -0.88
C ASN A 47 -4.05 0.27 -0.28
N LEU A 48 -3.38 0.83 0.74
CA LEU A 48 -3.80 2.08 1.36
C LEU A 48 -3.80 3.24 0.36
N TYR A 49 -2.70 3.44 -0.37
CA TYR A 49 -2.60 4.48 -1.39
C TYR A 49 -3.63 4.27 -2.51
N SER A 50 -3.86 3.01 -2.90
CA SER A 50 -4.78 2.68 -3.99
C SER A 50 -6.22 3.07 -3.65
N GLU A 51 -6.71 2.63 -2.49
CA GLU A 51 -8.09 2.91 -2.06
C GLU A 51 -8.32 4.39 -1.73
N THR A 52 -7.32 5.08 -1.19
CA THR A 52 -7.48 6.46 -0.73
C THR A 52 -7.21 7.49 -1.83
N ILE A 53 -6.15 7.30 -2.61
CA ILE A 53 -5.64 8.31 -3.56
C ILE A 53 -5.74 7.82 -4.99
N HIS A 54 -5.22 6.64 -5.34
CA HIS A 54 -5.13 6.20 -6.75
C HIS A 54 -6.49 6.11 -7.44
N LYS A 55 -7.48 5.51 -6.77
CA LYS A 55 -8.86 5.34 -7.28
C LYS A 55 -9.73 6.60 -7.14
N SER A 56 -9.28 7.61 -6.42
CA SER A 56 -10.02 8.86 -6.25
C SER A 56 -10.04 9.68 -7.55
N SER A 57 -10.95 10.66 -7.64
CA SER A 57 -11.05 11.58 -8.78
C SER A 57 -10.02 12.73 -8.74
N ILE A 58 -8.99 12.65 -7.89
CA ILE A 58 -7.93 13.67 -7.77
C ILE A 58 -7.11 13.74 -9.09
N PRO A 59 -6.63 14.93 -9.51
CA PRO A 59 -5.76 15.04 -10.68
C PRO A 59 -4.47 14.21 -10.56
N ALA A 60 -4.01 13.63 -11.66
CA ALA A 60 -2.83 12.75 -11.69
C ALA A 60 -1.56 13.41 -11.14
N VAL A 61 -1.36 14.70 -11.41
CA VAL A 61 -0.22 15.47 -10.86
C VAL A 61 -0.28 15.53 -9.33
N SER A 62 -1.45 15.82 -8.77
CA SER A 62 -1.64 15.86 -7.31
C SER A 62 -1.46 14.45 -6.70
N LYS A 63 -2.01 13.40 -7.34
CA LYS A 63 -1.76 12.01 -6.94
C LYS A 63 -0.27 11.69 -6.91
N PHE A 64 0.51 12.26 -7.83
CA PHE A 64 1.95 12.05 -7.89
C PHE A 64 2.70 12.75 -6.75
N SER A 65 2.28 13.96 -6.36
CA SER A 65 2.81 14.64 -5.17
C SER A 65 2.64 13.79 -3.93
N TYR A 66 1.40 13.32 -3.68
CA TYR A 66 1.11 12.42 -2.57
C TYR A 66 1.94 11.14 -2.62
N LEU A 67 2.05 10.51 -3.79
CA LEU A 67 2.85 9.30 -3.93
C LEU A 67 4.32 9.56 -3.52
N LYS A 68 4.94 10.64 -4.01
CA LYS A 68 6.33 10.97 -3.70
C LYS A 68 6.57 11.24 -2.22
N GLU A 69 5.61 11.84 -1.51
CA GLU A 69 5.69 12.08 -0.06
C GLU A 69 5.65 10.78 0.75
N LEU A 70 4.89 9.78 0.29
CA LEU A 70 4.74 8.50 0.98
C LEU A 70 5.93 7.55 0.82
N LEU A 71 6.75 7.77 -0.21
CA LEU A 71 7.91 6.96 -0.50
C LEU A 71 9.11 7.44 0.33
N CYS A 72 9.91 6.52 0.88
CA CYS A 72 11.25 6.86 1.36
C CYS A 72 12.18 7.23 0.18
N GLU A 73 13.34 7.80 0.51
CA GLU A 73 14.35 8.19 -0.47
C GLU A 73 14.72 7.06 -1.46
N LYS A 74 14.91 5.83 -0.94
CA LYS A 74 15.25 4.65 -1.76
C LYS A 74 14.16 4.34 -2.80
N ALA A 75 12.90 4.44 -2.44
CA ALA A 75 11.80 4.22 -3.37
C ALA A 75 11.61 5.42 -4.32
N ARG A 76 11.81 6.67 -3.86
CA ARG A 76 11.75 7.86 -4.73
C ARG A 76 12.78 7.80 -5.85
N LYS A 77 14.01 7.33 -5.58
CA LYS A 77 15.07 7.18 -6.59
C LYS A 77 14.63 6.30 -7.77
N THR A 78 13.73 5.34 -7.57
CA THR A 78 13.25 4.46 -8.64
C THR A 78 12.38 5.19 -9.69
N ILE A 79 11.80 6.32 -9.32
CA ILE A 79 10.90 7.12 -10.18
C ILE A 79 11.41 8.53 -10.43
N GLU A 80 12.65 8.82 -10.03
CA GLU A 80 13.24 10.16 -10.09
C GLU A 80 13.30 10.72 -11.52
N ALA A 81 13.52 9.85 -12.50
CA ALA A 81 13.50 10.21 -13.92
C ALA A 81 12.10 10.53 -14.48
N SER A 82 11.04 10.35 -13.70
CA SER A 82 9.67 10.67 -14.13
C SER A 82 9.37 12.15 -13.85
N PRO A 83 8.98 12.94 -14.87
CA PRO A 83 8.70 14.36 -14.68
C PRO A 83 7.48 14.55 -13.77
N HIS A 84 7.41 15.66 -13.03
CA HIS A 84 6.27 15.94 -12.15
C HIS A 84 5.04 16.41 -12.94
N THR A 85 4.49 15.51 -13.77
CA THR A 85 3.37 15.73 -14.67
C THR A 85 2.42 14.52 -14.62
N ALA A 86 1.25 14.64 -15.27
CA ALA A 86 0.30 13.52 -15.37
C ALA A 86 0.91 12.31 -16.08
N GLU A 87 1.69 12.55 -17.14
CA GLU A 87 2.42 11.51 -17.85
C GLU A 87 3.46 10.83 -16.94
N GLY A 88 4.21 11.61 -16.16
CA GLY A 88 5.17 11.07 -15.22
C GLY A 88 4.52 10.21 -14.13
N TYR A 89 3.32 10.56 -13.66
CA TYR A 89 2.56 9.70 -12.74
C TYR A 89 2.21 8.33 -13.35
N ASN A 90 1.70 8.36 -14.59
CA ASN A 90 1.30 7.16 -15.33
C ASN A 90 2.50 6.26 -15.61
N ARG A 91 3.70 6.83 -15.77
CA ARG A 91 4.95 6.09 -15.93
C ARG A 91 5.54 5.59 -14.60
N ALA A 92 5.50 6.41 -13.55
CA ALA A 92 6.09 6.10 -12.24
C ALA A 92 5.37 4.95 -11.53
N THR A 93 4.04 4.91 -11.62
CA THR A 93 3.21 3.90 -10.94
C THR A 93 3.57 2.45 -11.33
N PRO A 94 3.62 2.07 -12.62
CA PRO A 94 4.01 0.71 -13.01
C PRO A 94 5.46 0.39 -12.66
N ILE A 95 6.38 1.36 -12.70
CA ILE A 95 7.78 1.15 -12.28
C ILE A 95 7.86 0.75 -10.81
N LEU A 96 7.12 1.43 -9.94
CA LEU A 96 7.09 1.09 -8.51
C LEU A 96 6.47 -0.28 -8.26
N LYS A 97 5.37 -0.60 -8.95
CA LYS A 97 4.74 -1.93 -8.88
C LYS A 97 5.66 -3.02 -9.36
N ASP A 98 6.35 -2.82 -10.48
CA ASP A 98 7.33 -3.79 -10.96
C ASP A 98 8.47 -3.96 -9.95
N ARG A 99 8.98 -2.86 -9.39
CA ARG A 99 10.12 -2.95 -8.48
C ARG A 99 9.80 -3.56 -7.13
N PHE A 100 8.67 -3.21 -6.52
CA PHE A 100 8.34 -3.55 -5.12
C PHE A 100 7.13 -4.48 -4.98
N GLY A 101 6.27 -4.56 -6.00
CA GLY A 101 5.07 -5.40 -6.03
C GLY A 101 5.29 -6.83 -6.51
N LYS A 102 6.54 -7.31 -6.53
CA LYS A 102 6.86 -8.68 -6.93
C LYS A 102 6.40 -9.65 -5.84
N GLU A 103 5.27 -10.32 -6.06
CA GLU A 103 4.68 -11.27 -5.11
C GLU A 103 5.69 -12.29 -4.59
N CYS A 104 6.55 -12.81 -5.46
CA CYS A 104 7.54 -13.82 -5.09
C CYS A 104 8.59 -13.29 -4.10
N GLU A 105 9.01 -12.03 -4.25
CA GLU A 105 9.95 -11.40 -3.31
C GLU A 105 9.27 -11.11 -1.97
N ILE A 106 7.99 -10.74 -1.98
CA ILE A 106 7.17 -10.55 -0.77
C ILE A 106 7.06 -11.87 0.00
N ILE A 107 6.75 -12.98 -0.69
CA ILE A 107 6.66 -14.31 -0.08
C ILE A 107 8.01 -14.74 0.49
N LYS A 108 9.09 -14.65 -0.30
CA LYS A 108 10.46 -14.98 0.15
C LYS A 108 10.83 -14.21 1.42
N CYS A 109 10.43 -12.96 1.50
CA CYS A 109 10.63 -12.11 2.66
C CYS A 109 10.00 -12.70 3.93
N PHE A 110 8.73 -13.13 3.88
CA PHE A 110 8.05 -13.75 5.03
C PHE A 110 8.61 -15.14 5.36
N VAL A 111 8.88 -15.96 4.33
CA VAL A 111 9.50 -17.29 4.53
C VAL A 111 10.86 -17.17 5.19
N LYS A 112 11.70 -16.23 4.74
CA LYS A 112 12.99 -15.95 5.37
C LYS A 112 12.83 -15.56 6.85
N GLU A 113 11.83 -14.74 7.17
CA GLU A 113 11.54 -14.34 8.56
C GLU A 113 11.19 -15.54 9.44
N ILE A 114 10.41 -16.49 8.92
CA ILE A 114 10.08 -17.75 9.60
C ILE A 114 11.35 -18.60 9.81
N MET A 115 12.19 -18.73 8.78
CA MET A 115 13.43 -19.51 8.85
C MET A 115 14.47 -18.91 9.79
N GLU A 116 14.45 -17.58 9.99
CA GLU A 116 15.33 -16.84 10.89
C GLU A 116 14.76 -16.69 12.31
N LEU A 117 13.62 -17.32 12.62
CA LEU A 117 13.07 -17.28 13.98
C LEU A 117 14.04 -17.92 14.99
N PRO A 118 14.27 -17.27 16.14
CA PRO A 118 15.28 -17.70 17.09
C PRO A 118 14.89 -19.01 17.78
N HIS A 119 15.87 -19.89 17.97
CA HIS A 119 15.73 -21.03 18.87
C HIS A 119 15.64 -20.54 20.32
N ILE A 120 14.65 -21.03 21.06
CA ILE A 120 14.42 -20.68 22.47
C ILE A 120 14.76 -21.90 23.34
N PRO A 121 15.99 -21.99 23.88
CA PRO A 121 16.46 -23.18 24.60
C PRO A 121 15.89 -23.30 26.02
N THR A 122 15.35 -22.21 26.58
CA THR A 122 14.87 -22.15 27.96
C THR A 122 13.41 -21.73 28.00
N ALA A 123 12.66 -22.23 28.98
CA ALA A 123 11.25 -21.87 29.19
C ALA A 123 11.12 -20.41 29.66
N ASN A 124 11.32 -19.47 28.74
CA ASN A 124 11.12 -18.05 28.94
C ASN A 124 9.81 -17.63 28.27
N VAL A 125 8.78 -17.46 29.07
CA VAL A 125 7.41 -17.14 28.62
C VAL A 125 7.39 -15.94 27.67
N LYS A 126 8.12 -14.86 27.99
CA LYS A 126 8.16 -13.66 27.13
C LYS A 126 8.71 -13.95 25.73
N LYS A 127 9.84 -14.67 25.67
CA LYS A 127 10.45 -15.05 24.38
C LYS A 127 9.54 -15.97 23.57
N ILE A 128 8.83 -16.88 24.24
CA ILE A 128 7.88 -17.80 23.60
C ILE A 128 6.71 -17.01 22.99
N HIS A 129 6.17 -16.02 23.71
CA HIS A 129 5.14 -15.13 23.15
C HIS A 129 5.65 -14.33 21.95
N GLU A 130 6.83 -13.71 22.05
CA GLU A 130 7.42 -12.98 20.92
C GLU A 130 7.66 -13.86 19.69
N PHE A 131 8.08 -15.12 19.89
CA PHE A 131 8.23 -16.10 18.83
C PHE A 131 6.88 -16.42 18.19
N HIS A 132 5.86 -16.71 19.01
CA HIS A 132 4.52 -17.00 18.55
C HIS A 132 3.95 -15.84 17.74
N ASP A 133 4.06 -14.62 18.24
CA ASP A 133 3.51 -13.42 17.58
C ASP A 133 4.18 -13.19 16.21
N LYS A 134 5.49 -13.36 16.11
CA LYS A 134 6.22 -13.27 14.84
C LYS A 134 5.81 -14.37 13.86
N LEU A 135 5.72 -15.62 14.33
CA LEU A 135 5.30 -16.74 13.50
C LEU A 135 3.87 -16.54 12.99
N ALA A 136 2.94 -16.21 13.89
CA ALA A 136 1.54 -15.95 13.57
C ALA A 136 1.40 -14.80 12.58
N TYR A 137 2.15 -13.71 12.76
CA TYR A 137 2.19 -12.59 11.81
C TYR A 137 2.62 -13.04 10.41
N CYS A 138 3.69 -13.82 10.30
CA CYS A 138 4.20 -14.30 9.02
C CYS A 138 3.20 -15.24 8.34
N VAL A 139 2.63 -16.18 9.09
CA VAL A 139 1.61 -17.11 8.60
C VAL A 139 0.40 -16.34 8.10
N GLN A 140 -0.22 -15.50 8.94
CA GLN A 140 -1.39 -14.69 8.60
C GLN A 140 -1.17 -13.84 7.34
N SER A 141 0.03 -13.27 7.19
CA SER A 141 0.40 -12.48 6.00
C SER A 141 0.40 -13.35 4.74
N LEU A 142 0.97 -14.56 4.81
CA LEU A 142 0.98 -15.52 3.69
C LEU A 142 -0.44 -16.04 3.35
N GLU A 143 -1.30 -16.25 4.36
CA GLU A 143 -2.70 -16.64 4.12
C GLU A 143 -3.48 -15.51 3.42
N THR A 144 -3.28 -14.27 3.87
CA THR A 144 -3.96 -13.09 3.32
C THR A 144 -3.58 -12.85 1.86
N LEU A 145 -2.33 -13.16 1.50
CA LEU A 145 -1.88 -13.13 0.11
C LEU A 145 -2.50 -14.26 -0.74
N LYS A 146 -3.22 -15.22 -0.13
CA LYS A 146 -3.74 -16.46 -0.73
C LYS A 146 -2.63 -17.33 -1.33
N LYS A 147 -1.47 -17.34 -0.68
CA LYS A 147 -0.24 -17.99 -1.18
C LYS A 147 0.28 -19.08 -0.26
N LEU A 148 -0.51 -19.54 0.72
CA LEU A 148 -0.16 -20.73 1.50
C LEU A 148 0.07 -21.95 0.59
N ASP A 149 -0.73 -22.08 -0.48
CA ASP A 149 -0.56 -23.15 -1.47
C ASP A 149 0.69 -22.94 -2.34
N ALA A 150 1.00 -21.69 -2.71
CA ALA A 150 2.24 -21.36 -3.41
C ALA A 150 3.50 -21.63 -2.54
N VAL A 151 3.38 -21.55 -1.21
CA VAL A 151 4.45 -21.97 -0.27
C VAL A 151 4.65 -23.49 -0.31
N ARG A 152 3.58 -24.27 -0.48
CA ARG A 152 3.64 -25.72 -0.67
C ARG A 152 4.22 -26.10 -2.04
N GLU A 153 4.02 -25.26 -3.04
CA GLU A 153 4.56 -25.43 -4.40
C GLU A 153 6.00 -24.92 -4.56
N TRP A 154 6.75 -24.62 -3.48
CA TRP A 154 8.16 -24.15 -3.55
C TRP A 154 9.12 -25.07 -4.33
N HIS A 155 8.70 -26.30 -4.64
CA HIS A 155 9.39 -27.15 -5.63
C HIS A 155 9.53 -26.46 -7.01
N CYS A 156 8.57 -25.63 -7.42
CA CYS A 156 8.59 -24.97 -8.73
C CYS A 156 9.61 -23.81 -8.83
N PHE A 157 9.97 -23.20 -7.69
CA PHE A 157 10.94 -22.10 -7.67
C PHE A 157 12.40 -22.54 -7.75
N HIS A 158 12.71 -23.77 -7.34
CA HIS A 158 14.06 -24.33 -7.51
C HIS A 158 14.39 -24.57 -8.99
N ASP A 159 13.39 -24.86 -9.83
CA ASP A 159 13.58 -25.11 -11.26
C ASP A 159 13.67 -23.83 -12.11
N LEU A 160 12.98 -22.74 -11.72
CA LEU A 160 13.09 -21.44 -12.41
C LEU A 160 14.44 -20.73 -12.19
N GLY A 161 15.18 -21.10 -11.13
CA GLY A 161 16.55 -20.63 -10.88
C GLY A 161 17.62 -21.29 -11.77
N LYS A 162 17.29 -22.41 -12.43
CA LYS A 162 18.16 -23.08 -13.42
C LYS A 162 17.75 -22.79 -14.87
N ALA A 163 16.48 -22.46 -15.12
CA ALA A 163 15.95 -22.33 -16.48
C ALA A 163 16.24 -20.99 -17.20
N THR A 164 16.85 -19.99 -16.55
CA THR A 164 17.14 -18.68 -17.19
C THR A 164 18.59 -18.50 -17.67
N CYS A 165 19.40 -19.57 -17.71
CA CYS A 165 20.75 -19.51 -18.27
C CYS A 165 20.94 -20.24 -19.62
N ASP A 166 19.87 -20.76 -20.23
CA ASP A 166 19.99 -21.49 -21.51
C ASP A 166 19.01 -20.99 -22.59
N GLN A 167 19.02 -19.68 -22.82
CA GLN A 167 18.45 -19.12 -24.05
C GLN A 167 19.20 -17.86 -24.47
N GLY A 168 20.12 -18.04 -25.41
CA GLY A 168 20.29 -17.07 -26.50
C GLY A 168 21.58 -16.24 -26.51
N ARG A 169 22.69 -16.86 -26.91
CA ARG A 169 23.55 -16.25 -27.94
C ARG A 169 23.89 -17.27 -29.01
N SER A 170 23.07 -17.28 -30.06
CA SER A 170 23.56 -17.45 -31.41
C SER A 170 23.29 -16.13 -32.13
N CYS A 171 24.35 -15.43 -32.49
CA CYS A 171 24.40 -14.39 -33.51
C CYS A 171 25.89 -14.23 -33.89
N PRO A 172 26.16 -13.86 -35.16
CA PRO A 172 27.06 -14.56 -36.09
C PRO A 172 28.54 -14.60 -35.70
#